data_AF-A0A965ABK1-F1
#
_entry.id   AF-A0A965ABK1-F1
#
_cell.length_a   1.000
_cell.length_b   1.000
_cell.length_c   1.000
_cell.angle_alpha   90.00
_cell.angle_beta   90.00
_cell.angle_gamma   90.00
#
_symmetry.space_group_name_H-M   'P 1'
#
loop_
_entity.id
_entity.type
_entity.pdbx_description
1 polymer ?
#
loop_
_entity_poly.entity_id
_entity_poly.type
_entity_poly.pdbx_seq_one_letter_code
_entity_poly.pdbx_strand_id
1 'polypeptide(L)' 'MSKAILEFDLNEERDEFQLMLNANKWYSVVWDIDQHLRSKTKYASDDTPNEIVEALYQVREELRGIMNMNGVSFE' A
#
# COMPACT_ATOMS: atom_id res chain seq x y z
N MET A 1 -28.15 10.79 4.16
CA MET A 1 -26.82 11.24 3.68
C MET A 1 -25.94 11.44 4.89
N SER A 2 -24.84 10.69 4.98
CA SER A 2 -23.81 10.87 5.99
C SER A 2 -22.81 11.93 5.50
N LYS A 3 -22.36 12.79 6.41
CA LYS A 3 -21.33 13.82 6.17
C LYS A 3 -20.29 13.71 7.28
N ALA A 4 -19.02 13.77 6.92
CA ALA A 4 -17.90 13.88 7.85
C ALA A 4 -17.05 15.10 7.46
N ILE A 5 -16.47 15.76 8.45
CA ILE A 5 -15.52 16.88 8.30
C ILE A 5 -14.33 16.56 9.21
N LEU A 6 -13.13 16.78 8.69
CA LEU A 6 -11.91 16.86 9.48
C LEU A 6 -11.49 18.33 9.52
N GLU A 7 -11.32 18.85 10.73
CA GLU A 7 -10.89 20.22 10.99
C GLU A 7 -9.49 20.19 11.59
N PHE A 8 -8.64 21.12 11.16
CA PHE A 8 -7.23 21.20 11.55
C PHE A 8 -6.88 22.65 11.86
N ASP A 9 -6.11 22.91 12.91
CA ASP A 9 -5.43 24.19 13.12
C ASP A 9 -4.12 24.21 12.33
N LEU A 10 -4.09 24.89 11.19
CA LEU A 10 -2.92 24.89 10.31
C LEU A 10 -1.68 25.60 10.90
N ASN A 11 -1.79 26.30 12.03
CA ASN A 11 -0.62 26.84 12.73
C ASN A 11 0.13 25.75 13.52
N GLU A 12 -0.58 24.72 13.97
CA GLU A 12 -0.04 23.64 14.81
C GLU A 12 0.01 22.29 14.08
N GLU A 13 -0.97 21.99 13.22
CA GLU A 13 -1.25 20.67 12.62
C GLU A 13 -1.03 20.63 11.09
N ARG A 14 -0.13 21.48 10.58
CA ARG A 14 0.11 21.58 9.13
C ARG A 14 0.61 20.27 8.52
N ASP A 15 1.43 19.54 9.26
CA ASP A 15 2.05 18.30 8.78
C ASP A 15 1.04 17.15 8.75
N GLU A 16 0.19 17.03 9.77
CA GLU A 16 -0.93 16.09 9.84
C GLU A 16 -1.96 16.37 8.73
N PHE A 17 -2.29 17.65 8.51
CA PHE A 17 -3.15 18.06 7.41
C PHE A 17 -2.56 17.62 6.06
N GLN A 18 -1.27 17.87 5.85
CA GLN A 18 -0.58 17.51 4.61
C GLN A 18 -0.49 15.99 4.42
N LEU A 19 -0.28 15.23 5.49
CA LEU A 19 -0.31 13.77 5.49
C LEU A 19 -1.69 13.27 5.10
N MET A 20 -2.76 13.83 5.67
CA MET A 20 -4.13 13.43 5.38
C MET A 20 -4.52 13.71 3.93
N LEU A 21 -4.12 14.86 3.38
CA LEU A 21 -4.28 15.17 1.95
C LEU A 21 -3.54 14.19 1.03
N ASN A 22 -2.42 13.63 1.50
CA ASN A 22 -1.60 12.70 0.75
C ASN A 22 -1.98 11.22 1.00
N ALA A 23 -2.95 10.91 1.86
CA ALA A 23 -3.34 9.55 2.20
C ALA A 23 -3.73 8.73 0.95
N ASN A 24 -4.49 9.33 0.02
CA ASN A 24 -4.82 8.72 -1.27
C ASN A 24 -3.56 8.39 -2.11
N LYS A 25 -2.55 9.26 -2.09
CA LYS A 25 -1.30 9.02 -2.84
C LYS A 25 -0.53 7.86 -2.24
N TRP A 26 -0.49 7.76 -0.91
CA TRP A 26 0.08 6.60 -0.22
C TRP A 26 -0.65 5.31 -0.55
N TYR A 27 -1.99 5.34 -0.62
CA TYR A 27 -2.78 4.21 -1.11
C TYR A 27 -2.34 3.80 -2.52
N SER A 28 -2.22 4.75 -3.45
CA SER A 28 -1.76 4.47 -4.82
C SER A 28 -0.34 3.88 -4.88
N VAL A 29 0.60 4.44 -4.10
CA VAL A 29 1.97 3.91 -4.00
C VAL A 29 1.98 2.46 -3.54
N VAL A 30 1.23 2.14 -2.49
CA VAL A 30 1.16 0.78 -1.94
C VAL A 30 0.46 -0.18 -2.93
N TRP A 31 -0.57 0.31 -3.64
CA TRP A 31 -1.25 -0.45 -4.68
C TRP A 31 -0.32 -0.78 -5.87
N ASP A 32 0.44 0.19 -6.36
CA ASP A 32 1.41 0.00 -7.44
C ASP A 32 2.48 -1.03 -7.05
N ILE A 33 2.93 -1.03 -5.78
CA ILE A 33 3.86 -2.04 -5.26
C ILE A 33 3.21 -3.44 -5.26
N ASP A 34 1.98 -3.59 -4.77
CA ASP A 34 1.28 -4.90 -4.80
C ASP A 34 1.10 -5.40 -6.24
N GLN A 35 0.73 -4.51 -7.18
CA GLN A 35 0.60 -4.87 -8.59
C GLN A 35 1.95 -5.25 -9.22
N HIS A 36 3.01 -4.53 -8.88
CA HIS A 36 4.35 -4.85 -9.35
C HIS A 36 4.77 -6.23 -8.88
N LEU A 37 4.68 -6.51 -7.58
CA LEU A 37 5.01 -7.82 -7.00
C LEU A 37 4.15 -8.93 -7.62
N ARG A 38 2.85 -8.70 -7.79
CA ARG A 38 1.95 -9.63 -8.48
C ARG A 38 2.38 -9.90 -9.92
N SER A 39 2.82 -8.89 -10.65
CA SER A 39 3.26 -9.05 -12.04
C SER A 39 4.48 -9.96 -12.13
N LYS A 40 5.40 -9.83 -11.17
CA LYS A 40 6.64 -10.61 -11.10
C LYS A 40 6.45 -12.04 -10.61
N THR A 41 5.35 -12.32 -9.91
CA THR A 41 5.08 -13.66 -9.38
C THR A 41 4.08 -14.45 -10.22
N LYS A 42 2.98 -13.83 -10.67
CA LYS A 42 1.93 -14.48 -11.47
C LYS A 42 2.34 -14.68 -12.93
N TYR A 43 3.14 -13.77 -13.47
CA TYR A 43 3.58 -13.77 -14.86
C TYR A 43 5.11 -13.92 -14.96
N ALA A 44 5.72 -14.61 -13.99
CA ALA A 44 7.13 -14.98 -14.06
C ALA A 44 7.39 -15.82 -15.32
N SER A 45 8.55 -15.60 -15.97
CA SER A 45 9.00 -16.47 -17.06
C SER A 45 9.35 -17.85 -16.50
N ASP A 46 9.21 -18.91 -17.29
CA ASP A 46 9.64 -20.27 -16.95
C ASP A 46 11.16 -20.34 -16.62
N ASP A 47 11.94 -19.38 -17.14
CA ASP A 47 13.38 -19.24 -16.85
C ASP A 47 13.67 -18.60 -15.49
N THR A 48 12.65 -18.09 -14.79
CA THR A 48 12.83 -17.43 -13.49
C THR A 48 13.06 -18.50 -12.42
N PRO A 49 14.16 -18.45 -11.65
CA PRO A 49 14.37 -19.40 -10.56
C PRO A 49 13.21 -19.37 -9.56
N ASN A 50 12.71 -20.55 -9.17
CA ASN A 50 11.60 -20.67 -8.23
C ASN A 50 11.86 -19.93 -6.91
N GLU A 51 13.10 -19.94 -6.42
CA GLU A 51 13.51 -19.23 -5.20
C GLU A 51 13.26 -17.72 -5.29
N ILE A 52 13.46 -17.11 -6.47
CA ILE A 52 13.20 -15.69 -6.70
C ILE A 52 11.69 -15.42 -6.67
N VAL A 53 10.90 -16.28 -7.32
CA VAL A 53 9.44 -16.15 -7.34
C VAL A 53 8.87 -16.30 -5.94
N GLU A 54 9.37 -17.26 -5.16
CA GLU A 54 8.97 -17.47 -3.77
C GLU A 54 9.34 -16.29 -2.87
N ALA A 55 10.55 -15.75 -2.98
CA ALA A 55 10.96 -14.57 -2.24
C ALA A 55 10.06 -13.36 -2.53
N LEU A 56 9.70 -13.14 -3.81
CA LEU A 56 8.78 -12.06 -4.20
C LEU A 56 7.35 -12.28 -3.67
N TYR A 57 6.89 -13.53 -3.63
CA TYR A 57 5.62 -13.87 -2.98
C TYR A 57 5.66 -13.55 -1.48
N GLN A 58 6.74 -13.92 -0.78
CA GLN A 58 6.89 -13.64 0.65
C GLN A 58 6.87 -12.14 0.95
N VAL A 59 7.59 -11.33 0.16
CA VAL A 59 7.56 -9.85 0.30
C VAL A 59 6.15 -9.29 0.09
N ARG A 60 5.40 -9.84 -0.86
CA ARG A 60 4.01 -9.42 -1.11
C ARG A 60 3.08 -9.77 0.04
N GLU A 61 3.24 -10.95 0.64
CA GLU A 61 2.48 -11.35 1.81
C GLU A 61 2.85 -10.50 3.04
N GLU A 62 4.12 -10.15 3.21
CA GLU A 62 4.56 -9.24 4.28
C GLU A 62 3.93 -7.84 4.11
N LEU A 63 3.94 -7.28 2.90
CA LEU A 63 3.27 -6.01 2.60
C LEU A 63 1.79 -6.05 3.02
N ARG A 64 1.07 -7.11 2.64
CA ARG A 64 -0.34 -7.29 2.99
C ARG A 64 -0.54 -7.54 4.48
N GLY A 65 0.39 -8.23 5.14
CA GLY A 65 0.42 -8.39 6.59
C GLY A 65 0.54 -7.06 7.32
N ILE A 66 1.47 -6.19 6.89
CA ILE A 66 1.66 -4.85 7.44
C ILE A 66 0.39 -4.00 7.22
N MET A 67 -0.21 -4.05 6.03
CA MET A 67 -1.47 -3.35 5.75
C MET A 67 -2.58 -3.78 6.72
N ASN A 68 -2.78 -5.09 6.89
CA ASN A 68 -3.78 -5.63 7.80
C ASN A 68 -3.52 -5.24 9.25
N MET A 69 -2.27 -5.25 9.71
CA MET A 69 -1.88 -4.80 11.06
C MET A 69 -2.22 -3.32 11.29
N ASN A 70 -2.18 -2.49 10.25
CA ASN A 70 -2.54 -1.08 10.30
C ASN A 70 -4.02 -0.81 9.98
N GLY A 71 -4.83 -1.87 9.83
CA GLY A 71 -6.26 -1.75 9.57
C GLY A 71 -6.62 -1.17 8.20
N VAL A 72 -5.71 -1.26 7.22
CA VAL A 72 -5.93 -0.78 5.85
C VAL A 72 -5.98 -1.94 4.88
N SER A 73 -6.85 -1.81 3.87
CA SER A 73 -7.03 -2.77 2.78
C SER A 73 -7.14 -2.04 1.45
N PHE A 74 -7.02 -2.77 0.34
CA PHE A 74 -7.34 -2.23 -0.98
C PHE A 74 -8.84 -2.23 -1.29
N GLU A 75 -9.64 -2.92 -0.47
CA GLU A 75 -11.11 -2.99 -0.50
C GLU A 75 -11.73 -1.94 0.41
#